data_AF-A0A7X8KTQ6-F1
#
_entry.id   AF-A0A7X8KTQ6-F1
#
_cell.length_a   1.000
_cell.length_b   1.000
_cell.length_c   1.000
_cell.angle_alpha   90.00
_cell.angle_beta   90.00
_cell.angle_gamma   90.00
#
_symmetry.space_group_name_H-M   'P 1'
#
loop_
_entity.id
_entity.type
_entity.pdbx_description
1 polymer ?
#
loop_
_entity_poly.entity_id
_entity_poly.type
_entity_poly.pdbx_seq_one_letter_code
_entity_poly.pdbx_strand_id
1 'polypeptide(L)'
;MNNVPKKSWSLATIKRKIIKKFYDNNSILDESARINIRRIFYLSIIAIPLRIIDICLFSFKENYDTLVLKTWSQGIIISHFILLILMVGFFLTTLKLKNRTESNTAMFVLQYIVVVVIMASGIAIVTFDQLVTTNITPFILVCIISGAIFLIRPLISFVMYVASYVAYYYSIALTITEQQVLLSNRVNGITAIGIGFLLSIIMWHYNYINITQKRRIEIQQKQLEQLAYYDSLTG
;
A
#
# COMPACT_ATOMS: atom_id res chain seq x y z
N MET A 1 22.76 -45.93 -7.10
CA MET A 1 22.59 -44.45 -7.12
C MET A 1 21.35 -44.13 -7.92
N ASN A 2 20.27 -43.74 -7.23
CA ASN A 2 19.01 -43.36 -7.89
C ASN A 2 19.18 -41.99 -8.54
N ASN A 3 19.17 -41.97 -9.88
CA ASN A 3 19.11 -40.73 -10.66
C ASN A 3 17.77 -40.04 -10.40
N VAL A 4 17.76 -39.05 -9.53
CA VAL A 4 16.64 -38.11 -9.39
C VAL A 4 16.55 -37.32 -10.70
N PRO A 5 15.44 -37.38 -11.45
CA PRO A 5 15.33 -36.68 -12.72
C PRO A 5 15.40 -35.17 -12.47
N LYS A 6 16.42 -34.50 -13.03
CA LYS A 6 16.50 -33.03 -13.09
C LYS A 6 15.26 -32.53 -13.81
N LYS A 7 14.32 -31.94 -13.05
CA LYS A 7 13.11 -31.30 -13.56
C LYS A 7 13.52 -30.12 -14.45
N SER A 8 13.67 -30.35 -15.76
CA SER A 8 13.91 -29.26 -16.71
C SER A 8 12.62 -28.44 -16.80
N TRP A 9 12.68 -27.20 -16.31
CA TRP A 9 11.54 -26.31 -16.41
C TRP A 9 11.41 -25.85 -17.86
N SER A 10 10.56 -26.53 -18.63
CA SER A 10 10.24 -26.07 -19.97
C SER A 10 9.54 -24.71 -19.90
N LEU A 11 9.80 -23.85 -20.89
CA LEU A 11 9.14 -22.53 -21.03
C LEU A 11 7.60 -22.66 -20.93
N ALA A 12 7.04 -23.75 -21.44
CA ALA A 12 5.61 -24.08 -21.34
C ALA A 12 5.14 -24.26 -19.88
N THR A 13 5.95 -24.89 -19.03
CA THR A 13 5.63 -25.08 -17.60
C THR A 13 5.64 -23.75 -16.85
N ILE A 14 6.60 -22.87 -17.15
CA ILE A 14 6.67 -21.52 -16.58
C ILE A 14 5.46 -20.70 -17.00
N LYS A 15 5.16 -20.66 -18.31
CA LYS A 15 4.01 -19.95 -18.86
C LYS A 15 2.70 -20.39 -18.20
N ARG A 16 2.48 -21.71 -18.07
CA ARG A 16 1.29 -22.26 -17.40
C ARG A 16 1.16 -21.82 -15.95
N LYS A 17 2.27 -21.81 -15.19
CA LYS A 17 2.27 -21.34 -13.79
C LYS A 17 1.97 -19.86 -13.68
N ILE A 18 2.54 -19.03 -14.56
CA ILE A 18 2.29 -17.58 -14.58
C ILE A 18 0.81 -17.31 -14.88
N ILE A 19 0.26 -17.96 -15.91
CA ILE A 19 -1.15 -17.82 -16.28
C ILE A 19 -2.05 -18.23 -15.12
N LYS A 20 -1.80 -19.40 -14.52
CA LYS A 20 -2.55 -19.86 -13.35
C LYS A 20 -2.50 -18.83 -12.22
N LYS A 21 -1.31 -18.34 -11.87
CA LYS A 21 -1.14 -17.35 -10.81
C LYS A 21 -1.88 -16.04 -11.10
N PHE A 22 -1.92 -15.64 -12.37
CA PHE A 22 -2.68 -14.46 -12.80
C PHE A 22 -4.19 -14.66 -12.61
N TYR A 23 -4.74 -15.81 -13.02
CA TYR A 23 -6.14 -16.15 -12.78
C TYR A 23 -6.47 -16.24 -11.29
N ASP A 24 -5.63 -16.93 -10.52
CA ASP A 24 -5.76 -17.06 -9.06
C ASP A 24 -5.82 -15.67 -8.40
N ASN A 25 -4.92 -14.75 -8.77
CA ASN A 25 -4.91 -13.37 -8.27
C ASN A 25 -6.18 -12.60 -8.66
N ASN A 26 -6.76 -12.87 -9.82
CA ASN A 26 -7.98 -12.18 -10.27
C ASN A 26 -9.24 -12.70 -9.55
N SER A 27 -9.21 -13.92 -9.02
CA SER A 27 -10.37 -14.55 -8.38
C SER A 27 -10.78 -13.96 -7.01
N ILE A 28 -9.96 -13.08 -6.44
CA ILE A 28 -10.14 -12.52 -5.09
C ILE A 28 -10.27 -10.98 -5.10
N LEU A 29 -10.40 -10.38 -6.28
CA LEU A 29 -10.31 -8.92 -6.44
C LEU A 29 -11.43 -8.17 -5.76
N ASP A 30 -12.64 -8.70 -5.89
CA ASP A 30 -13.84 -8.17 -5.30
C ASP A 30 -13.73 -8.08 -3.78
N GLU A 31 -13.36 -9.20 -3.14
CA GLU A 31 -13.10 -9.25 -1.70
C GLU A 31 -11.98 -8.32 -1.29
N SER A 32 -10.89 -8.31 -2.06
CA SER A 32 -9.72 -7.46 -1.78
C SER A 32 -10.08 -5.97 -1.82
N ALA A 33 -10.87 -5.55 -2.81
CA ALA A 33 -11.34 -4.17 -2.91
C ALA A 33 -12.23 -3.80 -1.72
N ARG A 34 -13.17 -4.68 -1.32
CA ARG A 34 -14.01 -4.46 -0.13
C ARG A 34 -13.18 -4.37 1.15
N ILE A 35 -12.17 -5.21 1.31
CA ILE A 35 -11.25 -5.15 2.45
C ILE A 35 -10.47 -3.84 2.44
N ASN A 36 -9.91 -3.44 1.28
CA ASN A 36 -9.17 -2.18 1.14
C ASN A 36 -10.05 -0.97 1.48
N ILE A 37 -11.32 -0.93 1.08
CA ILE A 37 -12.22 0.17 1.45
C ILE A 37 -12.39 0.30 2.97
N ARG A 38 -12.54 -0.81 3.68
CA ARG A 38 -12.60 -0.79 5.14
C ARG A 38 -11.27 -0.32 5.75
N ARG A 39 -10.13 -0.78 5.21
CA ARG A 39 -8.81 -0.34 5.67
C ARG A 39 -8.58 1.15 5.42
N ILE A 40 -8.99 1.68 4.28
CA ILE A 40 -8.93 3.12 3.95
C ILE A 40 -9.80 3.92 4.92
N PHE A 41 -10.99 3.43 5.25
CA PHE A 41 -11.88 4.07 6.23
C PHE A 41 -11.19 4.24 7.59
N TYR A 42 -10.60 3.17 8.15
CA TYR A 42 -9.89 3.24 9.43
C TYR A 42 -8.59 4.04 9.33
N LEU A 43 -7.84 3.90 8.24
CA LEU A 43 -6.64 4.69 7.99
C LEU A 43 -6.96 6.18 8.01
N SER A 44 -8.06 6.59 7.36
CA SER A 44 -8.45 8.01 7.30
C SER A 44 -8.83 8.56 8.67
N ILE A 45 -9.54 7.76 9.50
CA ILE A 45 -9.87 8.15 10.89
C ILE A 45 -8.62 8.49 11.70
N ILE A 46 -7.54 7.73 11.52
CA ILE A 46 -6.28 7.94 12.25
C ILE A 46 -5.45 9.05 11.59
N ALA A 47 -5.41 9.08 10.25
CA ALA A 47 -4.57 10.00 9.50
C ALA A 47 -5.00 11.46 9.67
N ILE A 48 -6.32 11.73 9.68
CA ILE A 48 -6.88 13.09 9.82
C ILE A 48 -6.37 13.82 11.08
N PRO A 49 -6.57 13.30 12.30
CA PRO A 49 -6.09 13.98 13.51
C PRO A 49 -4.56 14.11 13.53
N LEU A 50 -3.82 13.11 13.03
CA LEU A 50 -2.36 13.23 12.92
C LEU A 50 -1.94 14.38 12.00
N ARG A 51 -2.60 14.55 10.84
CA ARG A 51 -2.29 15.69 9.95
C ARG A 51 -2.60 17.03 10.60
N ILE A 52 -3.70 17.13 11.35
CA ILE A 52 -4.05 18.35 12.08
C ILE A 52 -2.96 18.68 13.12
N ILE A 53 -2.51 17.68 13.88
CA ILE A 53 -1.42 17.84 14.86
C ILE A 53 -0.14 18.33 14.17
N ASP A 54 0.28 17.68 13.08
CA ASP A 54 1.49 18.07 12.34
C ASP A 54 1.39 19.54 11.86
N ILE A 55 0.25 19.94 11.28
CA ILE A 55 0.02 21.32 10.82
C ILE A 55 0.10 22.30 11.99
N CYS A 56 -0.57 22.01 13.11
CA CYS A 56 -0.55 22.85 14.30
C CYS A 56 0.88 23.01 14.85
N LEU A 57 1.66 21.92 14.94
CA LEU A 57 3.04 21.95 15.44
C LEU A 57 3.95 22.89 14.62
N PHE A 58 3.76 22.91 13.29
CA PHE A 58 4.52 23.81 12.41
C PHE A 58 3.95 25.24 12.36
N SER A 59 2.63 25.40 12.59
CA SER A 59 1.97 26.72 12.51
C SER A 59 2.14 27.56 13.78
N PHE A 60 2.29 26.94 14.95
CA PHE A 60 2.46 27.64 16.22
C PHE A 60 3.91 27.94 16.60
N LYS A 61 4.88 27.55 15.75
CA LYS A 61 6.29 27.89 15.97
C LYS A 61 6.56 29.30 15.46
N GLU A 62 6.89 30.21 16.36
CA GLU A 62 7.24 31.58 15.99
C GLU A 62 8.67 31.66 15.43
N ASN A 63 8.80 32.42 14.34
CA ASN A 63 10.02 32.86 13.66
C ASN A 63 10.88 31.78 12.98
N TYR A 64 10.87 31.82 11.65
CA TYR A 64 11.85 31.16 10.79
C TYR A 64 12.78 32.23 10.21
N ASP A 65 13.95 32.38 10.81
CA ASP A 65 14.87 33.50 10.56
C ASP A 65 15.59 33.43 9.21
N THR A 66 15.47 32.31 8.49
CA THR A 66 16.10 32.11 7.18
C THR A 66 15.08 31.68 6.12
N LEU A 67 15.36 32.02 4.86
CA LEU A 67 14.53 31.63 3.71
C LEU A 67 14.39 30.11 3.59
N VAL A 68 15.46 29.36 3.89
CA VAL A 68 15.48 27.89 3.86
C VAL A 68 14.50 27.33 4.88
N LEU A 69 14.56 27.81 6.13
CA LEU A 69 13.67 27.37 7.20
C LEU A 69 12.20 27.72 6.91
N LYS A 70 11.95 28.89 6.33
CA LYS A 70 10.60 29.30 5.90
C LYS A 70 10.05 28.41 4.79
N THR A 71 10.87 28.12 3.78
CA THR A 71 10.50 27.25 2.65
C THR A 71 10.21 25.82 3.12
N TRP A 72 11.08 25.28 3.99
CA TRP A 72 10.86 23.98 4.61
C TRP A 72 9.52 23.94 5.36
N SER A 73 9.31 24.84 6.32
CA SER A 73 8.09 24.84 7.14
C SER A 73 6.83 24.98 6.29
N GLN A 74 6.80 25.94 5.35
CA GLN A 74 5.66 26.12 4.46
C GLN A 74 5.43 24.88 3.58
N GLY A 75 6.49 24.27 3.05
CA GLY A 75 6.41 23.04 2.28
C GLY A 75 5.81 21.88 3.07
N ILE A 76 6.19 21.72 4.34
CA ILE A 76 5.62 20.72 5.24
C ILE A 76 4.15 21.03 5.53
N ILE A 77 3.81 22.25 5.95
CA ILE A 77 2.42 22.65 6.24
C ILE A 77 1.52 22.40 5.02
N ILE A 78 1.93 22.86 3.83
CA ILE A 78 1.15 22.69 2.59
C ILE A 78 0.99 21.21 2.25
N SER A 79 2.05 20.41 2.36
CA SER A 79 2.00 18.97 2.07
C SER A 79 1.02 18.24 3.00
N HIS A 80 1.06 18.53 4.30
CA HIS A 80 0.13 17.93 5.27
C HIS A 80 -1.30 18.46 5.11
N PHE A 81 -1.48 19.72 4.75
CA PHE A 81 -2.80 20.31 4.51
C PHE A 81 -3.49 19.73 3.27
N ILE A 82 -2.76 19.59 2.16
CA ILE A 82 -3.27 18.90 0.97
C ILE A 82 -3.64 17.45 1.31
N LEU A 83 -2.77 16.76 2.03
CA LEU A 83 -3.03 15.38 2.45
C LEU A 83 -4.25 15.28 3.38
N LEU A 84 -4.46 16.25 4.28
CA LEU A 84 -5.63 16.33 5.15
C LEU A 84 -6.92 16.42 4.32
N ILE A 85 -6.98 17.32 3.35
CA ILE A 85 -8.16 17.47 2.47
C ILE A 85 -8.46 16.14 1.75
N LEU A 86 -7.43 15.51 1.19
CA LEU A 86 -7.57 14.23 0.49
C LEU A 86 -8.04 13.12 1.44
N MET A 87 -7.51 13.04 2.65
CA MET A 87 -7.91 12.05 3.66
C MET A 87 -9.34 12.26 4.14
N VAL A 88 -9.81 13.51 4.27
CA VAL A 88 -11.23 13.80 4.53
C VAL A 88 -12.09 13.31 3.36
N GLY A 89 -11.68 13.58 2.12
CA GLY A 89 -12.38 13.07 0.93
C GLY A 89 -12.45 11.55 0.88
N PHE A 90 -11.35 10.86 1.20
CA PHE A 90 -11.29 9.40 1.30
C PHE A 90 -12.17 8.87 2.42
N PHE A 91 -12.17 9.50 3.60
CA PHE A 91 -13.04 9.15 4.71
C PHE A 91 -14.52 9.22 4.31
N LEU A 92 -14.96 10.35 3.74
CA LEU A 92 -16.35 10.54 3.33
C LEU A 92 -16.77 9.56 2.24
N THR A 93 -15.89 9.29 1.28
CA THR A 93 -16.14 8.33 0.20
C THR A 93 -16.26 6.91 0.75
N THR A 94 -15.31 6.49 1.60
CA THR A 94 -15.32 5.15 2.18
C THR A 94 -16.43 4.94 3.21
N LEU A 95 -16.85 5.98 3.91
CA LEU A 95 -18.02 5.94 4.81
C LEU A 95 -19.27 5.47 4.06
N LYS A 96 -19.47 5.90 2.81
CA LYS A 96 -20.58 5.47 1.95
C LYS A 96 -20.40 4.08 1.34
N LEU A 97 -19.16 3.60 1.18
CA LEU A 97 -18.85 2.36 0.47
C LEU A 97 -18.59 1.15 1.40
N LYS A 98 -18.16 1.37 2.64
CA LYS A 98 -17.63 0.31 3.53
C LYS A 98 -18.60 -0.82 3.87
N ASN A 99 -19.91 -0.54 3.84
CA ASN A 99 -20.97 -1.49 4.19
C ASN A 99 -21.56 -2.21 2.97
N ARG A 100 -21.05 -1.96 1.75
CA ARG A 100 -21.55 -2.62 0.54
C ARG A 100 -21.11 -4.09 0.51
N THR A 101 -22.02 -4.95 0.08
CA THR A 101 -21.81 -6.39 -0.09
C THR A 101 -21.09 -6.71 -1.40
N GLU A 102 -21.30 -5.91 -2.43
CA GLU A 102 -20.68 -6.03 -3.76
C GLU A 102 -19.65 -4.93 -3.99
N SER A 103 -18.61 -5.25 -4.77
CA SER A 103 -17.65 -4.24 -5.19
C SER A 103 -18.21 -3.43 -6.38
N ASN A 104 -17.72 -2.21 -6.55
CA ASN A 104 -18.03 -1.40 -7.73
C ASN A 104 -16.77 -0.70 -8.25
N THR A 105 -16.88 -0.04 -9.41
CA THR A 105 -15.76 0.66 -10.04
C THR A 105 -15.10 1.68 -9.12
N ALA A 106 -15.89 2.42 -8.32
CA ALA A 106 -15.34 3.40 -7.39
C ALA A 106 -14.42 2.74 -6.34
N MET A 107 -14.78 1.56 -5.85
CA MET A 107 -13.95 0.82 -4.89
C MET A 107 -12.62 0.38 -5.51
N PHE A 108 -12.66 -0.09 -6.77
CA PHE A 108 -11.45 -0.48 -7.51
C PHE A 108 -10.54 0.70 -7.81
N VAL A 109 -11.11 1.86 -8.19
CA VAL A 109 -10.31 3.06 -8.48
C VAL A 109 -9.71 3.63 -7.20
N LEU A 110 -10.52 3.74 -6.13
CA LEU A 110 -10.12 4.37 -4.88
C LEU A 110 -8.94 3.66 -4.21
N GLN A 111 -8.91 2.31 -4.21
CA GLN A 111 -7.80 1.57 -3.59
C GLN A 111 -6.43 1.87 -4.23
N TYR A 112 -6.39 2.26 -5.51
CA TYR A 112 -5.13 2.64 -6.18
C TYR A 112 -4.81 4.11 -5.97
N ILE A 113 -5.81 5.00 -6.09
CA ILE A 113 -5.63 6.44 -5.87
C ILE A 113 -5.07 6.73 -4.48
N VAL A 114 -5.60 6.08 -3.44
CA VAL A 114 -5.14 6.31 -2.06
C VAL A 114 -3.65 5.96 -1.91
N VAL A 115 -3.20 4.84 -2.49
CA VAL A 115 -1.79 4.43 -2.45
C VAL A 115 -0.91 5.46 -3.16
N VAL A 116 -1.32 5.92 -4.34
CA VAL A 116 -0.58 6.97 -5.08
C VAL A 116 -0.47 8.25 -4.24
N VAL A 117 -1.57 8.69 -3.62
CA VAL A 117 -1.58 9.89 -2.77
C VAL A 117 -0.67 9.74 -1.55
N ILE A 118 -0.69 8.58 -0.89
CA ILE A 118 0.16 8.30 0.27
C ILE A 118 1.64 8.27 -0.12
N MET A 119 1.99 7.61 -1.23
CA MET A 119 3.37 7.57 -1.71
C MET A 119 3.85 8.95 -2.13
N ALA A 120 3.04 9.69 -2.90
CA ALA A 120 3.38 11.04 -3.35
C ALA A 120 3.54 12.03 -2.19
N SER A 121 2.72 11.94 -1.15
CA SER A 121 2.84 12.82 0.01
C SER A 121 4.11 12.53 0.81
N GLY A 122 4.48 11.27 1.02
CA GLY A 122 5.76 10.93 1.66
C GLY A 122 6.97 11.42 0.87
N ILE A 123 6.90 11.38 -0.47
CA ILE A 123 7.94 11.95 -1.35
C ILE A 123 8.00 13.47 -1.23
N ALA A 124 6.86 14.16 -1.21
CA ALA A 124 6.83 15.61 -1.04
C ALA A 124 7.41 16.03 0.32
N ILE A 125 6.95 15.40 1.41
CA ILE A 125 7.39 15.69 2.77
C ILE A 125 8.89 15.44 2.92
N VAL A 126 9.40 14.28 2.49
CA VAL A 126 10.84 13.99 2.59
C VAL A 126 11.67 14.99 1.78
N THR A 127 11.19 15.42 0.62
CA THR A 127 11.91 16.38 -0.23
C THR A 127 12.08 17.72 0.47
N PHE A 128 11.04 18.22 1.14
CA PHE A 128 11.14 19.44 1.95
C PHE A 128 12.00 19.22 3.19
N ASP A 129 11.86 18.09 3.89
CA ASP A 129 12.67 17.78 5.07
C ASP A 129 14.17 17.79 4.80
N GLN A 130 14.60 17.40 3.59
CA GLN A 130 16.01 17.46 3.18
C GLN A 130 16.64 18.87 3.26
N LEU A 131 15.83 19.94 3.33
CA LEU A 131 16.33 21.30 3.55
C LEU A 131 16.93 21.50 4.96
N VAL A 132 16.57 20.65 5.93
CA VAL A 132 16.98 20.79 7.34
C VAL A 132 17.50 19.50 7.95
N THR A 133 17.17 18.33 7.40
CA THR A 133 17.59 17.03 7.93
C THR A 133 17.86 16.04 6.80
N THR A 134 18.89 15.21 6.96
CA THR A 134 19.23 14.16 5.98
C THR A 134 18.34 12.92 6.10
N ASN A 135 17.44 12.87 7.10
CA ASN A 135 16.58 11.70 7.35
C ASN A 135 15.50 11.53 6.27
N ILE A 136 15.23 10.26 5.91
CA ILE A 136 14.23 9.91 4.89
C ILE A 136 12.98 9.24 5.47
N THR A 137 12.77 9.38 6.77
CA THR A 137 11.69 8.72 7.54
C THR A 137 10.30 8.85 6.90
N PRO A 138 9.85 10.01 6.39
CA PRO A 138 8.54 10.12 5.75
C PRO A 138 8.36 9.13 4.58
N PHE A 139 9.41 8.97 3.76
CA PHE A 139 9.39 8.04 2.63
C PHE A 139 9.37 6.57 3.07
N ILE A 140 10.17 6.23 4.09
CA ILE A 140 10.18 4.88 4.68
C ILE A 140 8.79 4.51 5.20
N LEU A 141 8.16 5.41 5.96
CA LEU A 141 6.85 5.17 6.55
C LEU A 141 5.78 4.93 5.49
N VAL A 142 5.71 5.76 4.44
CA VAL A 142 4.70 5.56 3.38
C VAL A 142 4.93 4.28 2.57
N CYS A 143 6.19 3.85 2.39
CA CYS A 143 6.51 2.57 1.77
C CYS A 143 5.98 1.40 2.60
N ILE A 144 6.21 1.42 3.92
CA ILE A 144 5.75 0.37 4.85
C ILE A 144 4.23 0.38 4.96
N ILE A 145 3.62 1.55 5.17
CA ILE A 145 2.15 1.71 5.28
C ILE A 145 1.47 1.19 4.02
N SER A 146 1.97 1.57 2.84
CA SER A 146 1.41 1.11 1.56
C SER A 146 1.48 -0.42 1.40
N GLY A 147 2.61 -1.02 1.80
CA GLY A 147 2.83 -2.46 1.69
C GLY A 147 2.07 -3.29 2.71
N ALA A 148 1.96 -2.80 3.94
CA ALA A 148 1.31 -3.50 5.04
C ALA A 148 -0.22 -3.39 4.99
N ILE A 149 -0.75 -2.22 4.60
CA ILE A 149 -2.19 -1.95 4.67
C ILE A 149 -2.91 -2.34 3.39
N PHE A 150 -2.34 -2.12 2.20
CA PHE A 150 -3.11 -2.25 0.96
C PHE A 150 -2.89 -3.59 0.27
N LEU A 151 -4.01 -4.24 -0.07
CA LEU A 151 -4.04 -5.49 -0.81
C LEU A 151 -4.01 -5.17 -2.31
N ILE A 152 -2.81 -4.89 -2.82
CA ILE A 152 -2.57 -4.58 -4.23
C ILE A 152 -1.98 -5.79 -4.93
N ARG A 153 -2.42 -6.06 -6.16
CA ARG A 153 -1.88 -7.16 -6.98
C ARG A 153 -0.36 -7.00 -7.11
N PRO A 154 0.44 -8.08 -7.01
CA PRO A 154 1.89 -7.99 -7.00
C PRO A 154 2.50 -7.22 -8.18
N LEU A 155 1.99 -7.42 -9.40
CA LEU A 155 2.49 -6.71 -10.58
C LEU A 155 2.20 -5.21 -10.55
N ILE A 156 0.99 -4.82 -10.11
CA ILE A 156 0.62 -3.41 -9.99
C ILE A 156 1.40 -2.75 -8.85
N SER A 157 1.55 -3.46 -7.73
CA SER A 157 2.37 -3.02 -6.60
C SER A 157 3.81 -2.77 -7.06
N PHE A 158 4.40 -3.69 -7.81
CA PHE A 158 5.75 -3.52 -8.37
C PHE A 158 5.88 -2.24 -9.19
N VAL A 159 4.93 -1.98 -10.11
CA VAL A 159 4.92 -0.75 -10.92
C VAL A 159 4.80 0.49 -10.03
N MET A 160 3.91 0.48 -9.04
CA MET A 160 3.73 1.61 -8.11
C MET A 160 5.00 1.91 -7.30
N TYR A 161 5.68 0.88 -6.80
CA TYR A 161 6.93 1.02 -6.04
C TYR A 161 8.07 1.51 -6.93
N VAL A 162 8.22 0.98 -8.14
CA VAL A 162 9.23 1.46 -9.11
C VAL A 162 8.97 2.92 -9.49
N ALA A 163 7.73 3.28 -9.84
CA ALA A 163 7.37 4.65 -10.17
C ALA A 163 7.63 5.62 -8.99
N SER A 164 7.29 5.19 -7.77
CA SER A 164 7.56 5.98 -6.56
C SER A 164 9.05 6.15 -6.30
N TYR A 165 9.87 5.12 -6.54
CA TYR A 165 11.31 5.24 -6.41
C TYR A 165 11.90 6.24 -7.42
N VAL A 166 11.45 6.18 -8.67
CA VAL A 166 11.89 7.12 -9.72
C VAL A 166 11.53 8.55 -9.33
N ALA A 167 10.29 8.78 -8.89
CA ALA A 167 9.86 10.10 -8.42
C ALA A 167 10.70 10.57 -7.22
N TYR A 168 10.88 9.73 -6.20
CA TYR A 168 11.73 10.00 -5.05
C TYR A 168 13.17 10.36 -5.44
N TYR A 169 13.78 9.56 -6.33
CA TYR A 169 15.17 9.68 -6.75
C TYR A 169 15.49 11.06 -7.34
N TYR A 170 14.55 11.62 -8.11
CA TYR A 170 14.68 12.94 -8.70
C TYR A 170 14.27 14.04 -7.73
N SER A 171 13.19 13.87 -6.97
CA SER A 171 12.70 14.92 -6.06
C SER A 171 13.71 15.29 -4.98
N ILE A 172 14.37 14.32 -4.34
CA ILE A 172 15.35 14.64 -3.27
C ILE A 172 16.62 15.34 -3.79
N ALA A 173 16.92 15.23 -5.08
CA ALA A 173 18.04 15.91 -5.71
C ALA A 173 17.78 17.42 -5.89
N LEU A 174 16.54 17.88 -5.69
CA LEU A 174 16.18 19.29 -5.73
C LEU A 174 16.65 20.05 -4.48
N THR A 175 16.83 19.33 -3.36
CA THR A 175 17.11 19.94 -2.05
C THR A 175 18.44 19.49 -1.44
N ILE A 176 18.92 18.28 -1.74
CA ILE A 176 20.24 17.81 -1.29
C ILE A 176 21.34 18.31 -2.24
N THR A 177 22.29 19.07 -1.72
CA THR A 177 23.46 19.57 -2.47
C THR A 177 24.69 18.66 -2.35
N GLU A 178 24.86 17.99 -1.21
CA GLU A 178 26.01 17.12 -0.95
C GLU A 178 25.85 15.74 -1.62
N GLN A 179 26.75 15.41 -2.55
CA GLN A 179 26.64 14.21 -3.38
C GLN A 179 26.68 12.89 -2.59
N GLN A 180 27.46 12.84 -1.50
CA GLN A 180 27.56 11.63 -0.67
C GLN A 180 26.25 11.37 0.10
N VAL A 181 25.64 12.42 0.63
CA VAL A 181 24.32 12.35 1.28
C VAL A 181 23.25 11.95 0.27
N LEU A 182 23.27 12.55 -0.93
CA LEU A 182 22.33 12.22 -2.00
C LEU A 182 22.42 10.73 -2.41
N LEU A 183 23.64 10.22 -2.59
CA LEU A 183 23.87 8.81 -2.90
C LEU A 183 23.36 7.91 -1.77
N SER A 184 23.72 8.22 -0.53
CA SER A 184 23.29 7.47 0.65
C SER A 184 21.75 7.40 0.76
N ASN A 185 21.08 8.54 0.59
CA ASN A 185 19.61 8.62 0.65
C ASN A 185 18.92 7.92 -0.52
N ARG A 186 19.54 7.88 -1.70
CA ARG A 186 19.05 7.08 -2.84
C ARG A 186 19.15 5.58 -2.57
N VAL A 187 20.25 5.12 -1.96
CA VAL A 187 20.42 3.72 -1.55
C VAL A 187 19.41 3.35 -0.47
N ASN A 188 19.26 4.18 0.57
CA ASN A 188 18.27 3.97 1.62
C ASN A 188 16.83 3.95 1.07
N GLY A 189 16.55 4.78 0.07
CA GLY A 189 15.27 4.77 -0.64
C GLY A 189 14.99 3.45 -1.36
N ILE A 190 15.98 2.82 -1.99
CA ILE A 190 15.83 1.48 -2.60
C ILE A 190 15.45 0.46 -1.52
N THR A 191 16.13 0.50 -0.38
CA THR A 191 15.86 -0.40 0.75
C THR A 191 14.42 -0.21 1.26
N ALA A 192 13.96 1.03 1.42
CA ALA A 192 12.60 1.35 1.84
C ALA A 192 11.55 0.79 0.86
N ILE A 193 11.77 0.98 -0.44
CA ILE A 193 10.93 0.44 -1.52
C ILE A 193 10.92 -1.10 -1.49
N GLY A 194 12.09 -1.72 -1.32
CA GLY A 194 12.22 -3.18 -1.23
C GLY A 194 11.42 -3.77 -0.07
N ILE A 195 11.50 -3.14 1.11
CA ILE A 195 10.74 -3.55 2.31
C ILE A 195 9.23 -3.38 2.07
N GLY A 196 8.81 -2.21 1.58
CA GLY A 196 7.40 -1.95 1.28
C GLY A 196 6.82 -2.94 0.27
N PHE A 197 7.56 -3.21 -0.81
CA PHE A 197 7.15 -4.16 -1.84
C PHE A 197 7.09 -5.60 -1.31
N LEU A 198 8.07 -6.01 -0.51
CA LEU A 198 8.06 -7.32 0.15
C LEU A 198 6.81 -7.49 1.03
N LEU A 199 6.49 -6.49 1.87
CA LEU A 199 5.28 -6.48 2.69
C LEU A 199 4.03 -6.59 1.81
N SER A 200 3.96 -5.85 0.70
CA SER A 200 2.84 -5.92 -0.24
C SER A 200 2.65 -7.33 -0.81
N ILE A 201 3.74 -8.01 -1.20
CA ILE A 201 3.68 -9.40 -1.68
C ILE A 201 3.17 -10.35 -0.58
N ILE A 202 3.72 -10.23 0.63
CA ILE A 202 3.35 -11.08 1.77
C ILE A 202 1.87 -10.89 2.11
N MET A 203 1.41 -9.64 2.21
CA MET A 203 0.02 -9.31 2.52
C MET A 203 -0.94 -9.80 1.44
N TRP A 204 -0.58 -9.66 0.16
CA TRP A 204 -1.36 -10.21 -0.94
C TRP A 204 -1.45 -11.75 -0.86
N HIS A 205 -0.33 -12.40 -0.59
CA HIS A 205 -0.27 -13.86 -0.48
C HIS A 205 -1.14 -14.39 0.65
N TYR A 206 -1.06 -13.80 1.84
CA TYR A 206 -1.89 -14.19 2.97
C TYR A 206 -3.36 -13.94 2.71
N ASN A 207 -3.72 -12.80 2.11
CA ASN A 207 -5.10 -12.52 1.76
C ASN A 207 -5.68 -13.56 0.76
N TYR A 208 -4.89 -13.93 -0.25
CA TYR A 208 -5.28 -14.99 -1.18
C TYR A 208 -5.53 -16.34 -0.48
N ILE A 209 -4.61 -16.74 0.40
CA ILE A 209 -4.76 -17.97 1.19
C ILE A 209 -6.03 -17.91 2.03
N ASN A 210 -6.21 -16.82 2.80
CA ASN A 210 -7.34 -16.66 3.71
C ASN A 210 -8.68 -16.72 2.99
N ILE A 211 -8.83 -16.01 1.88
CA ILE A 211 -10.08 -16.02 1.09
C ILE A 211 -10.35 -17.41 0.52
N THR A 212 -9.32 -18.05 -0.04
CA THR A 212 -9.47 -19.38 -0.65
C THR A 212 -9.81 -20.45 0.38
N GLN A 213 -9.17 -20.40 1.55
CA GLN A 213 -9.45 -21.31 2.66
C GLN A 213 -10.87 -21.10 3.20
N LYS A 214 -11.29 -19.85 3.40
CA LYS A 214 -12.66 -19.52 3.84
C LYS A 214 -13.71 -20.09 2.89
N ARG A 215 -13.56 -19.87 1.58
CA ARG A 215 -14.46 -20.43 0.55
C ARG A 215 -14.52 -21.96 0.60
N ARG A 216 -13.40 -22.64 0.85
CA ARG A 216 -13.36 -24.11 0.96
C ARG A 216 -14.10 -24.62 2.19
N ILE A 217 -13.90 -23.98 3.34
CA ILE A 217 -14.60 -24.34 4.59
C ILE A 217 -16.12 -24.18 4.41
N GLU A 218 -16.56 -23.07 3.80
CA GLU A 218 -17.98 -22.83 3.53
C GLU A 218 -18.60 -23.90 2.61
N ILE A 219 -17.85 -24.39 1.61
CA ILE A 219 -18.30 -25.49 0.73
C ILE A 219 -18.38 -26.80 1.52
N GLN A 220 -17.36 -27.13 2.32
CA GLN A 220 -17.31 -28.35 3.12
C GLN A 220 -18.43 -28.40 4.17
N GLN A 221 -18.71 -27.28 4.83
CA GLN A 221 -19.82 -27.18 5.79
C GLN A 221 -21.17 -27.44 5.13
N LYS A 222 -21.43 -26.83 3.96
CA LYS A 222 -22.66 -27.09 3.20
C LYS A 222 -22.80 -28.55 2.77
N GLN A 223 -21.71 -29.20 2.38
CA GLN A 223 -21.72 -30.62 2.04
C GLN A 223 -22.03 -31.50 3.25
N LEU A 224 -21.47 -31.19 4.41
CA LEU A 224 -21.76 -31.91 5.67
C LEU A 224 -23.21 -31.72 6.12
N GLU A 225 -23.74 -30.50 6.03
CA GLU A 225 -25.15 -30.20 6.33
C GLU A 225 -26.09 -30.98 5.42
N GLN A 226 -25.78 -31.07 4.12
CA GLN A 226 -26.57 -31.87 3.18
C GLN A 226 -26.51 -33.36 3.53
N LEU A 227 -25.32 -33.90 3.81
CA LEU A 227 -25.18 -35.32 4.18
C LEU A 227 -25.92 -35.65 5.47
N ALA A 228 -25.88 -34.77 6.47
CA ALA A 228 -26.63 -34.95 7.73
C ALA A 228 -28.14 -34.88 7.51
N TYR A 229 -28.63 -34.02 6.61
CA TYR A 229 -30.06 -33.93 6.30
C TYR A 229 -30.60 -35.14 5.52
N TYR A 230 -29.76 -35.78 4.72
CA TYR A 230 -30.09 -36.97 3.93
C TYR A 230 -29.62 -38.28 4.59
N ASP A 231 -29.12 -38.25 5.83
CA ASP A 231 -28.71 -39.44 6.55
C ASP A 231 -29.94 -40.19 7.08
N SER A 232 -30.24 -41.33 6.42
CA SER A 232 -31.34 -42.24 6.74
C SER A 232 -31.27 -42.85 8.15
N LEU A 233 -30.20 -42.62 8.92
CA LEU A 233 -30.04 -43.12 10.29
C LEU A 233 -30.47 -42.11 11.37
N THR A 234 -30.93 -40.91 11.00
CA THR A 234 -31.46 -39.91 11.95
C THR A 234 -32.97 -39.62 11.79
N GLY A 235 -33.66 -40.41 10.94
CA GLY A 235 -35.11 -40.41 10.78
C GLY A 235 -35.78 -41.54 11.55
#